data_AF-A0A529LZT3-F1
#
_entry.id   AF-A0A529LZT3-F1
#
_cell.length_a   1.000
_cell.length_b   1.000
_cell.length_c   1.000
_cell.angle_alpha   90.00
_cell.angle_beta   90.00
_cell.angle_gamma   90.00
#
_symmetry.space_group_name_H-M   'P 1'
#
loop_
_entity.id
_entity.type
_entity.pdbx_description
1 polymer ?
#
loop_
_entity_poly.entity_id
_entity_poly.type
_entity_poly.pdbx_seq_one_letter_code
_entity_poly.pdbx_strand_id
1 'polypeptide(L)'
;AAEVVANANEMLGHTLVTKQTGPAGKQVNRLYIEDGADIARELYLSILVDRSVGRIAFVVSTEGGMDIETVAHDTPEKIVTVAIDPEKGVSADDVKTLNAALKLDGDAAKDGASLFPILYKAFVEKDMSLLEVNPLIVMKDGHLRVLDAKVSFDNNALFRHPDVMELRDTT
;
A
#
# COMPACT_ATOMS: atom_id res chain seq x y z
N ALA A 1 -14.40 19.03 -15.72
CA ALA A 1 -15.78 18.65 -15.37
C ALA A 1 -16.46 17.83 -16.48
N ALA A 2 -16.60 18.34 -17.71
CA ALA A 2 -17.26 17.60 -18.79
C ALA A 2 -16.58 16.25 -19.12
N GLU A 3 -15.25 16.21 -19.12
CA GLU A 3 -14.48 14.98 -19.33
C GLU A 3 -14.69 13.93 -18.23
N VAL A 4 -14.69 14.36 -16.96
CA VAL A 4 -14.97 13.47 -15.81
C VAL A 4 -16.36 12.84 -15.93
N VAL A 5 -17.37 13.63 -16.31
CA VAL A 5 -18.73 13.12 -16.52
C VAL A 5 -18.80 12.13 -17.67
N ALA A 6 -18.09 12.40 -18.79
CA ALA A 6 -18.04 11.49 -19.92
C ALA A 6 -17.42 10.14 -19.52
N ASN A 7 -16.24 10.15 -18.91
CA ASN A 7 -15.55 8.94 -18.44
C ASN A 7 -16.38 8.19 -17.40
N ALA A 8 -17.03 8.90 -16.47
CA ALA A 8 -17.88 8.28 -15.46
C ALA A 8 -19.06 7.53 -16.07
N ASN A 9 -19.67 8.06 -17.12
CA ASN A 9 -20.77 7.40 -17.82
C ASN A 9 -20.34 6.14 -18.58
N GLU A 10 -19.10 6.10 -19.07
CA GLU A 10 -18.55 4.92 -19.76
C GLU A 10 -18.17 3.79 -18.79
N MET A 11 -17.90 4.13 -17.53
CA MET A 11 -17.48 3.16 -16.52
C MET A 11 -18.63 2.68 -15.63
N LEU A 12 -19.41 3.61 -15.05
CA LEU A 12 -20.39 3.28 -14.02
C LEU A 12 -21.52 2.42 -14.59
N GLY A 13 -21.75 1.26 -13.97
CA GLY A 13 -22.73 0.26 -14.39
C GLY A 13 -22.23 -0.70 -15.48
N HIS A 14 -21.07 -0.45 -16.07
CA HIS A 14 -20.45 -1.33 -17.08
C HIS A 14 -19.55 -2.41 -16.43
N THR A 15 -19.20 -3.44 -17.20
CA THR A 15 -18.32 -4.53 -16.76
C THR A 15 -16.86 -4.24 -17.09
N LEU A 16 -16.01 -4.12 -16.07
CA LEU A 16 -14.55 -4.02 -16.21
C LEU A 16 -13.92 -5.42 -16.30
N VAL A 17 -13.16 -5.66 -17.35
CA VAL A 17 -12.41 -6.91 -17.57
C VAL A 17 -10.92 -6.63 -17.42
N THR A 18 -10.28 -7.31 -16.47
CA THR A 18 -8.83 -7.27 -16.24
C THR A 18 -8.25 -8.68 -16.24
N LYS A 19 -6.92 -8.79 -16.18
CA LYS A 19 -6.23 -10.08 -16.01
C LYS A 19 -6.69 -10.82 -14.75
N GLN A 20 -7.08 -10.10 -13.69
CA GLN A 20 -7.45 -10.68 -12.39
C GLN A 20 -8.93 -11.08 -12.33
N THR A 21 -9.83 -10.38 -13.03
CA THR A 21 -11.26 -10.73 -13.06
C THR A 21 -11.57 -11.84 -14.08
N GLY A 22 -10.66 -12.08 -15.03
CA GLY A 22 -10.91 -12.97 -16.16
C GLY A 22 -12.04 -12.48 -17.07
N PRO A 23 -12.50 -13.30 -18.03
CA PRO A 23 -13.48 -12.90 -19.04
C PRO A 23 -14.84 -12.46 -18.50
N ALA A 24 -15.22 -12.94 -17.30
CA ALA A 24 -16.48 -12.56 -16.66
C ALA A 24 -16.49 -11.10 -16.20
N GLY A 25 -15.32 -10.53 -15.92
CA GLY A 25 -15.20 -9.16 -15.43
C GLY A 25 -15.88 -8.92 -14.08
N LYS A 26 -15.99 -7.64 -13.72
CA LYS A 26 -16.75 -7.16 -12.56
C LYS A 26 -17.50 -5.88 -12.92
N GLN A 27 -18.74 -5.74 -12.44
CA GLN A 27 -19.51 -4.52 -12.67
C GLN A 27 -18.96 -3.37 -11.82
N VAL A 28 -18.77 -2.21 -12.43
CA VAL A 28 -18.29 -1.01 -11.74
C VAL A 28 -19.49 -0.31 -11.09
N ASN A 29 -19.62 -0.43 -9.78
CA ASN A 29 -20.74 0.15 -9.01
C ASN A 29 -20.40 1.48 -8.33
N ARG A 30 -19.12 1.83 -8.27
CA ARG A 30 -18.63 3.05 -7.62
C ARG A 30 -17.39 3.56 -8.34
N LEU A 31 -17.28 4.87 -8.42
CA LEU A 31 -16.08 5.57 -8.88
C LEU A 31 -15.50 6.36 -7.71
N TYR A 32 -14.19 6.29 -7.55
CA TYR A 32 -13.43 7.13 -6.64
C TYR A 32 -12.80 8.27 -7.46
N ILE A 33 -13.14 9.51 -7.12
CA ILE A 33 -12.65 10.71 -7.82
C ILE A 33 -11.79 11.48 -6.83
N GLU A 34 -10.54 11.70 -7.20
CA GLU A 34 -9.53 12.37 -6.37
C GLU A 34 -8.78 13.43 -7.17
N ASP A 35 -8.06 14.29 -6.45
CA ASP A 35 -7.15 15.23 -7.07
C ASP A 35 -5.95 14.50 -7.67
N GLY A 36 -5.47 14.98 -8.82
CA GLY A 36 -4.23 14.46 -9.40
C GLY A 36 -3.04 14.63 -8.46
N ALA A 37 -2.09 13.70 -8.53
CA ALA A 37 -0.87 13.75 -7.73
C ALA A 37 0.33 14.29 -8.54
N ASP A 38 1.05 15.26 -7.98
CA ASP A 38 2.30 15.76 -8.55
C ASP A 38 3.46 14.81 -8.22
N ILE A 39 3.53 13.69 -8.93
CA ILE A 39 4.48 12.59 -8.68
C ILE A 39 5.89 13.00 -9.15
N ALA A 40 6.87 12.92 -8.25
CA ALA A 40 8.29 13.03 -8.58
C ALA A 40 8.98 11.65 -8.60
N ARG A 41 8.61 10.76 -7.68
CA ARG A 41 9.11 9.38 -7.61
C ARG A 41 8.00 8.44 -7.12
N GLU A 42 8.00 7.23 -7.65
CA GLU A 42 7.14 6.13 -7.21
C GLU A 42 7.98 5.11 -6.45
N LEU A 43 7.52 4.74 -5.26
CA LEU A 43 8.15 3.77 -4.38
C LEU A 43 7.16 2.65 -4.05
N TYR A 44 7.69 1.53 -3.59
CA TYR A 44 6.91 0.41 -3.10
C TYR A 44 7.09 0.27 -1.59
N LEU A 45 5.98 0.08 -0.88
CA LEU A 45 5.97 -0.27 0.54
C LEU A 45 4.92 -1.34 0.79
N SER A 46 5.30 -2.39 1.50
CA SER A 46 4.36 -3.39 1.99
C SER A 46 4.68 -3.77 3.44
N ILE A 47 3.66 -4.15 4.18
CA ILE A 47 3.72 -4.72 5.53
C ILE A 47 3.03 -6.08 5.47
N LEU A 48 3.72 -7.11 5.95
CA LEU A 48 3.21 -8.48 5.98
C LEU A 48 3.85 -9.28 7.12
N VAL A 49 3.35 -10.48 7.38
CA VAL A 49 3.99 -11.43 8.31
C VAL A 49 5.08 -12.21 7.56
N ASP A 50 6.34 -11.90 7.85
CA ASP A 50 7.48 -12.65 7.33
C ASP A 50 7.62 -13.96 8.12
N ARG A 51 7.25 -15.06 7.46
CA ARG A 51 7.27 -16.42 8.02
C ARG A 51 8.68 -16.94 8.29
N SER A 52 9.71 -16.39 7.65
CA SER A 52 11.09 -16.85 7.84
C SER A 52 11.63 -16.47 9.22
N VAL A 53 11.21 -15.32 9.74
CA VAL A 53 11.59 -14.79 11.06
C VAL A 53 10.44 -14.80 12.07
N GLY A 54 9.22 -15.12 11.62
CA GLY A 54 8.02 -15.14 12.46
C GLY A 54 7.64 -13.76 13.01
N ARG A 55 7.86 -12.70 12.22
CA ARG A 55 7.62 -11.31 12.63
C ARG A 55 6.90 -10.53 11.53
N ILE A 56 6.23 -9.45 11.92
CA ILE A 56 5.75 -8.47 10.96
C ILE A 56 6.96 -7.72 10.40
N ALA A 57 6.99 -7.55 9.08
CA ALA A 57 8.09 -6.90 8.40
C ALA A 57 7.57 -5.90 7.37
N PHE A 58 8.33 -4.81 7.21
CA PHE A 58 8.22 -3.95 6.05
C PHE A 58 9.02 -4.55 4.90
N VAL A 59 8.46 -4.54 3.70
CA VAL A 59 9.13 -4.87 2.44
C VAL A 59 9.07 -3.63 1.57
N VAL A 60 10.21 -3.01 1.28
CA VAL A 60 10.28 -1.72 0.58
C VAL A 60 11.21 -1.78 -0.62
N SER A 61 10.93 -0.97 -1.64
CA SER A 61 11.76 -0.83 -2.83
C SER A 61 11.65 0.56 -3.44
N THR A 62 12.72 1.00 -4.11
CA THR A 62 12.68 2.23 -4.93
C THR A 62 11.98 2.04 -6.28
N GLU A 63 11.57 0.82 -6.61
CA GLU A 63 10.86 0.47 -7.85
C GLU A 63 9.36 0.38 -7.57
N GLY A 64 8.71 1.53 -7.38
CA GLY A 64 7.24 1.60 -7.28
C GLY A 64 6.55 1.62 -8.65
N GLY A 65 5.22 1.46 -8.66
CA GLY A 65 4.40 1.52 -9.88
C GLY A 65 4.50 0.27 -10.76
N MET A 66 5.19 -0.77 -10.29
CA MET A 66 5.38 -2.04 -10.99
C MET A 66 4.98 -3.23 -10.11
N ASP A 67 4.90 -4.41 -10.72
CA ASP A 67 4.66 -5.68 -10.06
C ASP A 67 5.86 -6.10 -9.20
N ILE A 68 5.66 -6.23 -7.88
CA ILE A 68 6.76 -6.46 -6.94
C ILE A 68 7.41 -7.84 -7.14
N GLU A 69 6.64 -8.83 -7.58
CA GLU A 69 7.12 -10.17 -7.91
C GLU A 69 8.16 -10.14 -9.03
N THR A 70 7.98 -9.25 -10.01
CA THR A 70 8.96 -9.06 -11.09
C THR A 70 10.26 -8.45 -10.54
N VAL A 71 10.17 -7.45 -9.66
CA VAL A 71 11.34 -6.85 -9.00
C VAL A 71 12.08 -7.88 -8.15
N ALA A 72 11.34 -8.74 -7.43
CA ALA A 72 11.91 -9.81 -6.61
C ALA A 72 12.65 -10.87 -7.43
N HIS A 73 12.21 -11.13 -8.66
CA HIS A 73 12.86 -12.07 -9.56
C HIS A 73 14.07 -11.46 -10.27
N ASP A 74 13.91 -10.27 -10.85
CA ASP A 74 14.90 -9.68 -11.76
C ASP A 74 15.96 -8.85 -11.02
N THR A 75 15.58 -8.15 -9.96
CA THR A 75 16.45 -7.25 -9.18
C THR A 75 16.19 -7.38 -7.67
N PRO A 76 16.37 -8.58 -7.08
CA PRO A 76 16.06 -8.84 -5.66
C PRO A 76 16.82 -7.92 -4.71
N GLU A 77 18.00 -7.43 -5.09
CA GLU A 77 18.82 -6.50 -4.31
C GLU A 77 18.19 -5.12 -4.09
N LYS A 78 17.16 -4.77 -4.87
CA LYS A 78 16.39 -3.53 -4.70
C LYS A 78 15.29 -3.64 -3.65
N ILE A 79 15.01 -4.86 -3.17
CA ILE A 79 14.04 -5.11 -2.11
C ILE A 79 14.78 -5.14 -0.77
N VAL A 80 14.30 -4.33 0.16
CA VAL A 80 14.80 -4.33 1.54
C VAL A 80 13.67 -4.77 2.47
N THR A 81 13.96 -5.78 3.28
CA THR A 81 13.04 -6.28 4.31
C THR A 81 13.52 -5.83 5.68
N VAL A 82 12.64 -5.18 6.45
CA VAL A 82 12.91 -4.71 7.82
C VAL A 82 11.90 -5.37 8.76
N ALA A 83 12.36 -6.38 9.50
CA ALA A 83 11.55 -7.09 10.49
C ALA A 83 11.43 -6.26 11.78
N ILE A 84 10.20 -6.06 12.27
CA ILE A 84 9.91 -5.22 13.41
C ILE A 84 9.89 -6.05 14.70
N ASP A 85 10.48 -5.50 15.76
CA ASP A 85 10.39 -6.05 17.11
C ASP A 85 8.98 -5.80 17.66
N PRO A 86 8.16 -6.85 17.91
CA PRO A 86 6.77 -6.68 18.29
C PRO A 86 6.59 -5.99 19.64
N GLU A 87 7.58 -6.05 20.54
CA GLU A 87 7.50 -5.39 21.85
C GLU A 87 7.76 -3.89 21.74
N LYS A 88 8.56 -3.46 20.76
CA LYS A 88 8.94 -2.06 20.57
C LYS A 88 8.08 -1.34 19.53
N GLY A 89 7.46 -2.09 18.62
CA GLY A 89 6.89 -1.51 17.40
C GLY A 89 7.97 -0.90 16.52
N VAL A 90 7.58 0.02 15.62
CA VAL A 90 8.51 0.69 14.72
C VAL A 90 9.38 1.67 15.51
N SER A 91 10.67 1.34 15.64
CA SER A 91 11.64 2.18 16.34
C SER A 91 12.24 3.26 15.45
N ALA A 92 12.97 4.21 16.06
CA ALA A 92 13.68 5.25 15.30
C ALA A 92 14.77 4.67 14.37
N ASP A 93 15.39 3.54 14.74
CA ASP A 93 16.38 2.86 13.90
C ASP A 93 15.71 2.15 12.72
N ASP A 94 14.51 1.59 12.92
CA ASP A 94 13.70 1.02 11.82
C ASP A 94 13.30 2.12 10.83
N VAL A 95 12.83 3.27 11.33
CA VAL A 95 12.51 4.44 10.50
C VAL A 95 13.73 4.89 9.70
N LYS A 96 14.91 4.99 10.33
CA LYS A 96 16.15 5.38 9.64
C LYS A 96 16.51 4.37 8.55
N THR A 97 16.34 3.08 8.82
CA THR A 97 16.60 2.01 7.86
C THR A 97 15.64 2.08 6.66
N LEU A 98 14.34 2.29 6.92
CA LEU A 98 13.31 2.42 5.88
C LEU A 98 13.53 3.67 5.03
N ASN A 99 13.81 4.83 5.65
CA ASN A 99 14.13 6.06 4.94
C ASN A 99 15.37 5.89 4.06
N ALA A 100 16.42 5.23 4.56
CA ALA A 100 17.63 4.96 3.78
C ALA A 100 17.35 4.02 2.59
N ALA A 101 16.59 2.94 2.81
CA ALA A 101 16.22 1.97 1.77
C ALA A 101 15.40 2.63 0.64
N LEU A 102 14.46 3.50 1.01
CA LEU A 102 13.61 4.25 0.08
C LEU A 102 14.30 5.50 -0.50
N LYS A 103 15.52 5.80 -0.06
CA LYS A 103 16.28 7.01 -0.41
C LYS A 103 15.45 8.28 -0.16
N LEU A 104 14.85 8.37 1.02
CA LEU A 104 14.09 9.53 1.47
C LEU A 104 15.00 10.49 2.22
N ASP A 105 14.84 11.78 1.94
CA ASP A 105 15.53 12.89 2.60
C ASP A 105 14.55 14.04 2.86
N GLY A 106 15.04 15.13 3.47
CA GLY A 106 14.26 16.35 3.66
C GLY A 106 12.92 16.12 4.36
N ASP A 107 11.85 16.63 3.75
CA ASP A 107 10.49 16.51 4.30
C ASP A 107 9.89 15.11 4.10
N ALA A 108 10.20 14.41 3.01
CA ALA A 108 9.77 13.02 2.81
C ALA A 108 10.32 12.08 3.91
N ALA A 109 11.55 12.30 4.38
CA ALA A 109 12.10 11.53 5.49
C ALA A 109 11.39 11.83 6.82
N LYS A 110 10.96 13.08 7.05
CA LYS A 110 10.16 13.47 8.23
C LYS A 110 8.75 12.85 8.16
N ASP A 111 8.15 12.85 6.97
CA ASP A 111 6.86 12.19 6.74
C ASP A 111 6.98 10.69 7.00
N GLY A 112 8.04 10.03 6.48
CA GLY A 112 8.33 8.62 6.74
C GLY A 112 8.43 8.30 8.23
N ALA A 113 9.07 9.18 9.01
CA ALA A 113 9.18 9.02 10.47
C ALA A 113 7.83 9.04 11.20
N SER A 114 6.81 9.67 10.62
CA SER A 114 5.45 9.66 11.14
C SER A 114 4.61 8.54 10.52
N LEU A 115 4.75 8.31 9.22
CA LEU A 115 3.94 7.40 8.43
C LEU A 115 4.19 5.93 8.76
N PHE A 116 5.46 5.49 8.83
CA PHE A 116 5.75 4.06 9.02
C PHE A 116 5.20 3.52 10.36
N PRO A 117 5.36 4.21 11.50
CA PRO A 117 4.71 3.79 12.75
C PRO A 117 3.18 3.76 12.66
N ILE A 118 2.57 4.72 11.95
CA ILE A 118 1.11 4.77 11.75
C ILE A 118 0.62 3.56 10.94
N LEU A 119 1.30 3.23 9.83
CA LEU A 119 0.95 2.08 9.00
C LEU A 119 1.12 0.76 9.76
N TYR A 120 2.21 0.60 10.51
CA TYR A 120 2.41 -0.58 11.36
C TYR A 120 1.34 -0.69 12.44
N LYS A 121 1.00 0.42 13.10
CA LYS A 121 -0.07 0.45 14.09
C LYS A 121 -1.41 0.02 13.46
N ALA A 122 -1.76 0.57 12.30
CA ALA A 122 -2.97 0.18 11.58
C ALA A 122 -2.96 -1.31 11.22
N PHE A 123 -1.83 -1.83 10.74
CA PHE A 123 -1.64 -3.25 10.42
C PHE A 123 -1.94 -4.15 11.61
N VAL A 124 -1.38 -3.81 12.77
CA VAL A 124 -1.58 -4.59 14.01
C VAL A 124 -3.00 -4.44 14.56
N GLU A 125 -3.50 -3.20 14.67
CA GLU A 125 -4.81 -2.93 15.29
C GLU A 125 -5.98 -3.51 14.50
N LYS A 126 -5.83 -3.67 13.18
CA LYS A 126 -6.88 -4.23 12.31
C LYS A 126 -6.66 -5.68 11.93
N ASP A 127 -5.67 -6.36 12.52
CA ASP A 127 -5.29 -7.73 12.15
C ASP A 127 -5.16 -7.90 10.64
N MET A 128 -4.40 -7.00 10.02
CA MET A 128 -4.11 -7.10 8.60
C MET A 128 -3.18 -8.30 8.35
N SER A 129 -3.40 -9.00 7.24
CA SER A 129 -2.49 -10.02 6.71
C SER A 129 -1.55 -9.44 5.64
N LEU A 130 -1.97 -8.34 4.99
CA LEU A 130 -1.20 -7.56 4.04
C LEU A 130 -1.65 -6.10 4.09
N LEU A 131 -0.71 -5.17 4.11
CA LEU A 131 -0.92 -3.77 3.74
C LEU A 131 0.12 -3.45 2.68
N GLU A 132 -0.31 -3.18 1.45
CA GLU A 132 0.54 -2.83 0.33
C GLU A 132 0.19 -1.42 -0.13
N VAL A 133 1.17 -0.54 -0.20
CA VAL A 133 1.08 0.80 -0.76
C VAL A 133 1.90 0.83 -2.04
N ASN A 134 1.22 0.83 -3.19
CA ASN A 134 1.87 0.81 -4.49
C ASN A 134 1.12 1.68 -5.52
N PRO A 135 1.57 2.94 -5.77
CA PRO A 135 2.81 3.52 -5.27
C PRO A 135 2.66 4.29 -3.94
N LEU A 136 3.71 4.24 -3.12
CA LEU A 136 4.03 5.30 -2.16
C LEU A 136 4.80 6.37 -2.93
N ILE A 137 4.24 7.57 -3.08
CA ILE A 137 4.86 8.60 -3.92
C ILE A 137 5.64 9.61 -3.09
N VAL A 138 6.75 10.09 -3.65
CA VAL A 138 7.35 11.37 -3.29
C VAL A 138 6.80 12.41 -4.25
N MET A 139 6.17 13.43 -3.71
CA MET A 139 5.61 14.53 -4.49
C MET A 139 6.70 15.55 -4.87
N LYS A 140 6.43 16.39 -5.87
CA LYS A 140 7.36 17.45 -6.32
C LYS A 140 7.69 18.49 -5.25
N ASP A 141 6.82 18.66 -4.25
CA ASP A 141 7.06 19.52 -3.08
C ASP A 141 7.92 18.85 -2.00
N GLY A 142 8.33 17.60 -2.21
CA GLY A 142 9.21 16.85 -1.32
C GLY A 142 8.49 16.06 -0.23
N HIS A 143 7.16 15.99 -0.23
CA HIS A 143 6.39 15.23 0.76
C HIS A 143 6.00 13.83 0.29
N LEU A 144 5.70 12.93 1.24
CA LEU A 144 5.15 11.61 0.93
C LEU A 144 3.63 11.66 0.78
N ARG A 145 3.11 10.81 -0.12
CA ARG A 145 1.68 10.50 -0.20
C ARG A 145 1.47 9.02 -0.50
N VAL A 146 0.56 8.40 0.26
CA VAL A 146 0.02 7.07 -0.07
C VAL A 146 -0.97 7.28 -1.21
N LEU A 147 -0.59 6.94 -2.44
CA LEU A 147 -1.45 7.17 -3.61
C LEU A 147 -2.46 6.04 -3.79
N ASP A 148 -2.01 4.80 -3.64
CA ASP A 148 -2.89 3.63 -3.68
C ASP A 148 -2.52 2.68 -2.54
N ALA A 149 -3.52 1.95 -2.04
CA ALA A 149 -3.29 0.93 -1.02
C ALA A 149 -4.21 -0.27 -1.22
N LYS A 150 -3.63 -1.45 -1.12
CA LYS A 150 -4.31 -2.74 -1.06
C LYS A 150 -4.14 -3.34 0.33
N VAL A 151 -5.25 -3.64 0.98
CA VAL A 151 -5.27 -4.23 2.32
C VAL A 151 -5.95 -5.58 2.28
N SER A 152 -5.37 -6.56 2.97
CA SER A 152 -5.99 -7.85 3.26
C SER A 152 -6.02 -8.05 4.77
N PHE A 153 -7.09 -8.66 5.28
CA PHE A 153 -7.29 -8.92 6.70
C PHE A 153 -7.09 -10.40 7.01
N ASP A 154 -6.75 -10.75 8.25
CA ASP A 154 -6.77 -12.14 8.70
C ASP A 154 -8.21 -12.59 8.96
N ASN A 155 -8.67 -13.55 8.17
CA ASN A 155 -10.01 -14.12 8.29
C ASN A 155 -10.28 -14.71 9.68
N ASN A 156 -9.24 -15.21 10.38
CA ASN A 156 -9.38 -15.77 11.73
C ASN A 156 -9.64 -14.69 12.79
N ALA A 157 -9.32 -13.43 12.50
CA ALA A 157 -9.50 -12.31 13.42
C ALA A 157 -10.79 -11.50 13.15
N LEU A 158 -11.51 -11.76 12.05
CA LEU A 158 -12.68 -10.96 11.66
C LEU A 158 -13.81 -10.96 12.71
N PHE A 159 -13.89 -11.98 13.58
CA PHE A 159 -14.88 -12.02 14.66
C PHE A 159 -14.79 -10.84 15.64
N ARG A 160 -13.62 -10.16 15.72
CA ARG A 160 -13.38 -8.98 16.55
C ARG A 160 -13.29 -7.67 15.76
N HIS A 161 -13.56 -7.68 14.45
CA HIS A 161 -13.54 -6.51 13.57
C HIS A 161 -14.87 -6.32 12.83
N PRO A 162 -15.98 -5.98 13.55
CA PRO A 162 -17.28 -5.79 12.92
C PRO A 162 -17.27 -4.65 11.89
N ASP A 163 -16.47 -3.61 12.13
CA ASP A 163 -16.33 -2.47 11.23
C ASP A 163 -15.68 -2.83 9.88
N VAL A 164 -14.71 -3.76 9.87
CA VAL A 164 -14.15 -4.30 8.63
C VAL A 164 -15.17 -5.15 7.88
N MET A 165 -15.97 -5.94 8.61
CA MET A 165 -16.99 -6.80 8.01
C MET A 165 -18.10 -6.00 7.31
N GLU A 166 -18.44 -4.82 7.83
CA GLU A 166 -19.41 -3.90 7.21
C GLU A 166 -18.94 -3.35 5.85
N LEU A 167 -17.61 -3.29 5.63
CA LEU A 167 -17.02 -2.81 4.38
C LEU A 167 -16.94 -3.88 3.30
N ARG A 168 -17.30 -5.12 3.60
CA ARG A 168 -17.22 -6.23 2.64
C ARG A 168 -18.16 -5.99 1.47
N ASP A 169 -17.59 -5.85 0.27
CA ASP A 169 -18.38 -5.84 -0.96
C ASP A 169 -18.94 -7.26 -1.24
N THR A 170 -20.25 -7.32 -1.46
CA THR A 170 -21.00 -8.56 -1.71
C THR A 170 -21.49 -8.66 -3.15
N THR A 171 -21.11 -7.70 -4.00
CA THR A 171 -21.53 -7.57 -5.40
C THR A 171 -20.43 -7.94 -6.41
#